data_AF-A0A9E6JIC6-F1
#
_entry.id   AF-A0A9E6JIC6-F1
#
_cell.length_a   1.000
_cell.length_b   1.000
_cell.length_c   1.000
_cell.angle_alpha   90.00
_cell.angle_beta   90.00
_cell.angle_gamma   90.00
#
_symmetry.space_group_name_H-M   'P 1'
#
loop_
_entity.id
_entity.type
_entity.pdbx_description
1 polymer ?
#
loop_
_entity_poly.entity_id
_entity_poly.type
_entity_poly.pdbx_seq_one_letter_code
_entity_poly.pdbx_strand_id
1 'polypeptide(L)' 'MAGKKPLTKAQIVSYFAKKFDLSKKAASSVIDEMAVLAIAETKKAGAFTFPGIGKLVLVKRKARMGRNPAT' A
#
# COMPACT_ATOMS: atom_id res chain seq x y z
N MET A 1 -4.78 19.78 18.66
CA MET A 1 -4.77 18.37 19.11
C MET A 1 -4.10 17.54 18.03
N ALA A 2 -3.02 16.82 18.35
CA ALA A 2 -2.24 16.08 17.35
C ALA A 2 -3.12 14.99 16.70
N GLY A 3 -3.36 15.12 15.39
CA GLY A 3 -4.17 14.17 14.62
C GLY A 3 -3.61 12.75 14.77
N LYS A 4 -4.51 11.78 14.92
CA LYS A 4 -4.22 10.34 15.03
C LYS A 4 -3.23 9.94 13.91
N LYS A 5 -1.98 9.66 14.28
CA LYS A 5 -0.94 9.27 13.31
C LYS A 5 -1.43 8.02 12.56
N PRO A 6 -1.23 7.94 11.24
CA PRO A 6 -1.56 6.73 10.48
C PRO A 6 -0.78 5.55 11.05
N LEU A 7 -1.43 4.37 11.08
CA LEU A 7 -0.82 3.13 11.56
C LEU A 7 0.48 2.86 10.79
N THR A 8 1.57 2.60 11.52
CA THR A 8 2.85 2.28 10.90
C THR A 8 2.89 0.82 10.46
N LYS A 9 3.77 0.50 9.50
CA LYS A 9 3.99 -0.88 9.04
C LYS A 9 4.21 -1.86 10.20
N ALA A 10 4.98 -1.45 11.22
CA ALA A 10 5.26 -2.27 12.40
C ALA A 10 4.01 -2.56 13.26
N GLN A 11 3.09 -1.60 13.36
CA GLN A 11 1.82 -1.76 14.09
C GLN A 11 0.88 -2.71 13.34
N ILE A 12 0.84 -2.63 12.00
CA ILE A 12 0.08 -3.54 11.14
C ILE A 12 0.65 -4.96 11.25
N VAL A 13 1.97 -5.14 11.08
CA VAL A 13 2.64 -6.44 11.26
C VAL A 13 2.32 -7.04 12.63
N SER A 14 2.37 -6.24 13.69
CA SER A 14 2.08 -6.72 15.05
C SER A 14 0.61 -7.11 15.24
N TYR A 15 -0.32 -6.41 14.58
CA TYR A 15 -1.73 -6.76 14.60
C TYR A 15 -1.99 -8.08 13.85
N PHE A 16 -1.42 -8.26 12.65
CA PHE A 16 -1.55 -9.51 11.89
C PHE A 16 -0.86 -10.69 12.58
N ALA A 17 0.33 -10.49 13.14
CA ALA A 17 1.04 -11.52 13.90
C ALA A 17 0.20 -12.02 15.10
N LYS A 18 -0.46 -11.12 15.84
CA LYS A 18 -1.33 -11.48 16.96
C LYS A 18 -2.65 -12.12 16.53
N LYS A 19 -3.23 -11.69 15.41
CA LYS A 19 -4.55 -12.17 14.96
C LYS A 19 -4.47 -13.54 14.27
N PHE A 20 -3.36 -13.83 13.61
CA PHE A 20 -3.16 -15.06 12.84
C PHE A 20 -2.14 -16.02 13.48
N ASP A 21 -1.70 -15.74 14.71
CA ASP A 21 -0.63 -16.48 15.42
C ASP A 21 0.61 -16.75 14.54
N LEU A 22 0.96 -15.77 13.70
CA LEU A 22 2.11 -15.83 12.81
C LEU A 22 3.34 -15.23 13.49
N SER A 23 4.52 -15.76 13.16
CA SER A 23 5.77 -15.11 13.55
C SER A 23 5.83 -13.69 12.98
N LYS A 24 6.40 -12.74 13.73
CA LYS A 24 6.58 -11.34 13.25
C LYS A 24 7.34 -11.27 11.92
N LYS A 25 8.27 -12.20 11.68
CA LYS A 25 8.98 -12.34 10.40
C LYS A 25 8.01 -12.72 9.28
N ALA A 26 7.22 -13.78 9.46
CA ALA A 26 6.25 -14.21 8.45
C ALA A 26 5.22 -13.11 8.16
N ALA A 27 4.69 -12.44 9.18
CA ALA A 27 3.74 -11.34 9.00
C ALA A 27 4.37 -10.13 8.25
N SER A 28 5.66 -9.83 8.47
CA SER A 28 6.36 -8.81 7.68
C SER A 28 6.54 -9.25 6.22
N SER A 29 6.97 -10.49 6.00
CA SER A 29 7.16 -11.04 4.64
C SER A 29 5.86 -11.04 3.85
N VAL A 30 4.73 -11.44 4.45
CA VAL A 30 3.42 -11.43 3.79
C VAL A 30 3.02 -10.01 3.35
N ILE A 31 3.26 -9.00 4.19
CA ILE A 31 2.94 -7.61 3.84
C ILE A 31 3.85 -7.11 2.71
N ASP A 32 5.11 -7.49 2.71
CA ASP A 32 6.07 -7.12 1.65
C ASP A 32 5.75 -7.82 0.32
N GLU A 33 5.47 -9.12 0.33
CA GLU A 33 5.04 -9.85 -0.86
C GLU A 33 3.72 -9.33 -1.41
N MET A 34 2.76 -9.01 -0.55
CA MET A 34 1.50 -8.41 -0.95
C MET A 34 1.70 -7.05 -1.65
N ALA A 35 2.65 -6.24 -1.18
CA ALA A 35 3.00 -4.99 -1.86
C ALA A 35 3.66 -5.24 -3.23
N VAL A 36 4.57 -6.21 -3.33
CA VAL A 36 5.23 -6.57 -4.59
C VAL A 36 4.20 -7.11 -5.60
N LEU A 37 3.31 -8.01 -5.18
CA LEU A 37 2.23 -8.54 -6.00
C LEU A 37 1.28 -7.43 -6.48
N ALA A 38 0.87 -6.55 -5.58
CA ALA A 38 0.02 -5.42 -5.92
C ALA A 38 0.67 -4.51 -6.99
N ILE A 39 1.98 -4.24 -6.88
CA ILE A 39 2.73 -3.44 -7.86
C ILE A 39 2.86 -4.20 -9.19
N ALA A 40 3.19 -5.49 -9.15
CA ALA A 40 3.37 -6.31 -10.33
C ALA A 40 2.06 -6.45 -11.13
N GLU A 41 0.95 -6.72 -10.45
CA GLU A 41 -0.39 -6.80 -11.05
C GLU A 41 -0.86 -5.46 -11.57
N THR A 42 -0.67 -4.37 -10.81
CA THR A 42 -1.06 -3.03 -11.29
C THR A 42 -0.26 -2.63 -12.54
N LYS A 43 1.00 -3.06 -12.67
CA LYS A 43 1.80 -2.82 -13.88
C LYS A 43 1.38 -3.70 -15.07
N LYS A 44 1.02 -4.96 -14.84
CA LYS A 44 0.64 -5.92 -15.88
C LYS A 44 -0.80 -5.74 -16.35
N ALA A 45 -1.76 -5.75 -15.43
CA ALA A 45 -3.19 -5.70 -15.70
C ALA A 45 -3.76 -4.27 -15.68
N GLY A 46 -2.96 -3.27 -15.32
CA GLY A 46 -3.39 -1.88 -15.20
C GLY A 46 -4.23 -1.57 -13.96
N ALA A 47 -4.71 -2.60 -13.25
CA ALA A 47 -5.36 -2.47 -11.96
C ALA A 47 -5.24 -3.72 -11.09
N PHE A 48 -5.08 -3.53 -9.79
CA PHE A 48 -5.12 -4.57 -8.78
C PHE A 48 -6.30 -4.31 -7.83
N THR A 49 -7.25 -5.24 -7.75
CA THR A 49 -8.40 -5.12 -6.84
C THR A 49 -8.10 -5.94 -5.61
N PHE A 50 -8.00 -5.28 -4.45
CA PHE A 50 -7.95 -5.95 -3.16
C PHE A 50 -9.39 -6.09 -2.64
N PRO A 51 -9.95 -7.32 -2.58
CA PRO A 51 -11.31 -7.55 -2.13
C PRO A 51 -11.51 -6.96 -0.72
N GLY A 52 -12.51 -6.10 -0.56
CA GLY A 52 -12.86 -5.48 0.73
C GLY A 52 -12.00 -4.28 1.18
N ILE A 53 -10.96 -3.86 0.44
CA ILE A 53 -10.18 -2.65 0.75
C ILE A 53 -10.25 -1.62 -0.36
N GLY A 54 -10.06 -2.02 -1.63
CA GLY A 54 -10.10 -1.07 -2.75
C GLY A 54 -9.31 -1.51 -3.97
N LYS A 55 -9.25 -0.62 -4.97
CA LYS A 55 -8.62 -0.87 -6.27
C LYS A 55 -7.43 0.05 -6.47
N LEU A 56 -6.24 -0.52 -6.68
CA LEU A 56 -5.07 0.19 -7.19
C LEU A 56 -5.19 0.25 -8.72
N VAL A 57 -5.09 1.44 -9.30
CA VAL A 57 -5.22 1.64 -10.76
C VAL A 57 -4.02 2.42 -11.25
N LEU A 58 -3.41 1.95 -12.34
CA LEU A 58 -2.39 2.69 -13.05
C LEU A 58 -3.08 3.80 -13.86
N VAL A 59 -2.95 5.04 -13.39
CA VAL A 59 -3.54 6.20 -14.06
C VAL A 59 -2.45 6.95 -14.84
N LYS A 60 -2.44 6.80 -16.16
CA LYS A 60 -1.67 7.68 -17.04
C LYS A 60 -2.41 9.02 -17.17
N ARG A 61 -1.96 10.03 -16.43
CA ARG A 61 -2.55 11.39 -16.48
C ARG A 61 -1.99 12.16 -17.67
N LYS A 62 -2.84 12.93 -18.35
CA LYS A 62 -2.44 13.81 -19.46
C LYS A 62 -1.45 14.87 -18.95
N ALA A 63 -0.50 15.25 -19.81
CA ALA A 63 0.39 16.37 -19.54
C ALA A 63 -0.43 17.65 -19.30
N ARG A 64 -0.02 18.44 -18.29
CA ARG A 64 -0.59 19.75 -17.98
C ARG A 64 0.55 20.74 -17.86
N MET A 65 0.28 22.02 -18.12
CA MET A 65 1.27 23.07 -17.87
C MET A 65 1.59 23.12 -16.38
N GLY A 66 2.83 22.75 -16.04
CA GLY A 66 3.37 22.91 -14.70
C GLY A 66 3.79 24.36 -14.49
N ARG A 67 3.41 24.96 -13.37
CA ARG A 67 4.04 26.18 -12.87
C ARG A 67 4.94 25.82 -11.70
N ASN A 68 6.07 26.49 -11.61
CA ASN A 68 6.97 26.34 -10.47
C ASN A 68 6.34 27.06 -9.26
N PRO A 69 6.01 26.37 -8.15
CA PRO A 69 5.38 27.00 -7.00
C PRO A 69 6.24 28.07 -6.31
N ALA A 70 7.55 28.06 -6.56
CA ALA A 70 8.51 28.96 -5.92
C ALA A 70 8.80 30.26 -6.70
N THR A 71 8.30 30.40 -7.95
CA THR A 71 8.45 31.61 -8.80
C THR A 71 7.11 32.06 -9.31
#